data_AF-A0A1V2ICV0-F1
#
_entry.id   AF-A0A1V2ICV0-F1
#
_cell.length_a   1.000
_cell.length_b   1.000
_cell.length_c   1.000
_cell.angle_alpha   90.00
_cell.angle_beta   90.00
_cell.angle_gamma   90.00
#
_symmetry.space_group_name_H-M   'P 1'
#
loop_
_entity.id
_entity.type
_entity.pdbx_description
1 polymer ?
#
loop_
_entity_poly.entity_id
_entity_poly.type
_entity_poly.pdbx_seq_one_letter_code
_entity_poly.pdbx_strand_id
1 'polypeptide(L)'
;MSSAHISETCKQVDVEQRYRRALTIVRLSAGWQLRDPLELRRLEIRQALTMRYRDRRLILPAVVTLEPNAIQSGRIETVPPADANLPLQAQWAIRTMAHIGGIVDVMLDARHVPMISADGWAAGFQRFASFLRDNPTAREMKRRRTHAKFIADIMPELMEEAARAGVTPDEMTDWTLNHSEEDLRSMAALGLFREILHEKLSDGNLRWEGNDLVDMMYLTAAAGYCDHVVGERVHTSHIANGLRRLVLWPGWFTVLWVVLAGQAGETVSDPAVWGC
;
A
#
# COMPACT_ATOMS: atom_id res chain seq x y z
N MET A 1 -5.14 7.31 -8.71
CA MET A 1 -3.76 6.97 -9.15
C MET A 1 -2.88 6.71 -7.93
N SER A 2 -1.85 5.87 -8.00
CA SER A 2 -0.92 5.57 -6.89
C SER A 2 0.52 5.39 -7.43
N SER A 3 1.53 5.37 -6.56
CA SER A 3 2.94 5.27 -7.00
C SER A 3 3.25 3.92 -7.65
N ALA A 4 2.49 2.87 -7.34
CA ALA A 4 2.51 1.62 -8.11
C ALA A 4 2.12 1.82 -9.57
N HIS A 5 1.11 2.65 -9.87
CA HIS A 5 0.73 2.96 -11.26
C HIS A 5 1.88 3.64 -12.01
N ILE A 6 2.59 4.56 -11.36
CA ILE A 6 3.75 5.24 -11.96
C ILE A 6 4.86 4.22 -12.22
N SER A 7 5.24 3.47 -11.18
CA SER A 7 6.26 2.42 -11.21
C SER A 7 6.00 1.41 -12.34
N GLU A 8 4.80 0.85 -12.40
CA GLU A 8 4.41 -0.16 -13.37
C GLU A 8 4.30 0.40 -14.80
N THR A 9 3.90 1.66 -14.95
CA THR A 9 3.90 2.32 -16.27
C THR A 9 5.32 2.58 -16.77
N CYS A 10 6.25 2.96 -15.88
CA CYS A 10 7.63 3.27 -16.25
C CYS A 10 8.48 2.03 -16.59
N LYS A 11 8.05 0.83 -16.18
CA LYS A 11 8.66 -0.44 -16.62
C LYS A 11 8.38 -0.76 -18.09
N GLN A 12 7.30 -0.21 -18.65
CA GLN A 12 6.89 -0.54 -20.01
C GLN A 12 7.89 -0.01 -21.02
N VAL A 13 8.51 -0.92 -21.79
CA VAL A 13 9.53 -0.61 -22.80
C VAL A 13 8.89 -0.13 -24.10
N ASP A 14 7.69 -0.63 -24.43
CA ASP A 14 6.94 -0.16 -25.60
C ASP A 14 6.37 1.25 -25.33
N VAL A 15 6.90 2.23 -26.05
CA VAL A 15 6.58 3.66 -25.86
C VAL A 15 5.09 3.94 -26.11
N GLU A 16 4.49 3.30 -27.12
CA GLU A 16 3.08 3.53 -27.48
C GLU A 16 2.14 2.91 -26.44
N GLN A 17 2.44 1.71 -25.98
CA GLN A 17 1.70 1.05 -24.91
C GLN A 17 1.84 1.81 -23.59
N ARG A 18 3.04 2.30 -23.27
CA ARG A 18 3.28 3.17 -22.12
C ARG A 18 2.46 4.45 -22.20
N TYR A 19 2.50 5.15 -23.34
CA TYR A 19 1.73 6.36 -23.58
C TYR A 19 0.23 6.13 -23.38
N ARG A 20 -0.35 5.10 -23.99
CA ARG A 20 -1.78 4.76 -23.83
C ARG A 20 -2.14 4.44 -22.39
N ARG A 21 -1.32 3.64 -21.69
CA ARG A 21 -1.52 3.29 -20.28
C ARG A 21 -1.45 4.54 -19.39
N ALA A 22 -0.42 5.36 -19.57
CA ALA A 22 -0.23 6.61 -18.83
C ALA A 22 -1.41 7.57 -19.02
N LEU A 23 -1.80 7.83 -20.27
CA LEU A 23 -2.92 8.71 -20.60
C LEU A 23 -4.23 8.22 -19.99
N THR A 24 -4.46 6.90 -20.02
CA THR A 24 -5.64 6.28 -19.42
C THR A 24 -5.66 6.49 -17.89
N ILE A 25 -4.55 6.21 -17.21
CA ILE A 25 -4.43 6.38 -15.75
C ILE A 25 -4.65 7.85 -15.36
N VAL A 26 -3.99 8.78 -16.05
CA VAL A 26 -4.10 10.22 -15.77
C VAL A 26 -5.55 10.69 -15.96
N ARG A 27 -6.18 10.35 -17.09
CA ARG A 27 -7.58 10.73 -17.38
C ARG A 27 -8.56 10.18 -16.36
N LEU A 28 -8.46 8.88 -16.04
CA LEU A 28 -9.36 8.25 -15.09
C LEU A 28 -9.13 8.72 -13.65
N SER A 29 -7.89 9.08 -13.30
CA SER A 29 -7.60 9.61 -11.96
C SER A 29 -8.14 11.02 -11.73
N ALA A 30 -8.28 11.83 -12.78
CA ALA A 30 -8.62 13.26 -12.68
C ALA A 30 -7.81 14.02 -11.61
N GLY A 31 -6.55 13.62 -11.38
CA GLY A 31 -5.67 14.18 -10.36
C GLY A 31 -5.77 13.55 -8.97
N TRP A 32 -6.77 12.70 -8.70
CA TRP A 32 -6.90 12.00 -7.43
C TRP A 32 -5.79 10.96 -7.22
N GLN A 33 -5.16 11.07 -6.06
CA GLN A 33 -4.02 10.25 -5.66
C GLN A 33 -4.37 9.45 -4.41
N LEU A 34 -4.02 8.17 -4.43
CA LEU A 34 -3.86 7.37 -3.22
C LEU A 34 -2.51 7.74 -2.60
N ARG A 35 -2.54 8.13 -1.33
CA ARG A 35 -1.35 8.46 -0.54
C ARG A 35 -0.36 7.30 -0.53
N ASP A 36 0.93 7.61 -0.47
CA ASP A 36 1.99 6.61 -0.42
C ASP A 36 1.73 5.58 0.70
N PRO A 37 1.78 4.27 0.41
CA PRO A 37 1.49 3.24 1.40
C PRO A 37 2.39 3.25 2.63
N LEU A 38 3.64 3.75 2.53
CA LEU A 38 4.53 3.88 3.68
C LEU A 38 4.06 4.98 4.63
N GLU A 39 3.51 6.07 4.09
CA GLU A 39 2.88 7.11 4.91
C GLU A 39 1.59 6.59 5.55
N LEU A 40 0.76 5.85 4.81
CA LEU A 40 -0.44 5.24 5.39
C LEU A 40 -0.11 4.27 6.53
N ARG A 41 0.91 3.42 6.35
CA ARG A 41 1.45 2.56 7.41
C ARG A 41 1.82 3.35 8.65
N ARG A 42 2.59 4.44 8.50
CA ARG A 42 3.00 5.33 9.60
C ARG A 42 1.80 5.93 10.31
N LEU A 43 0.82 6.42 9.56
CA LEU A 43 -0.41 7.01 10.09
C LEU A 43 -1.24 6.00 10.88
N GLU A 44 -1.41 4.78 10.37
CA GLU A 44 -2.13 3.71 11.08
C GLU A 44 -1.44 3.30 12.38
N ILE A 45 -0.11 3.13 12.35
CA ILE A 45 0.69 2.84 13.55
C ILE A 45 0.52 3.95 14.58
N ARG A 46 0.73 5.22 14.19
CA ARG A 46 0.61 6.36 15.10
C ARG A 46 -0.79 6.46 15.69
N GLN A 47 -1.82 6.26 14.86
CA GLN A 47 -3.22 6.27 15.27
C GLN A 47 -3.51 5.20 16.33
N ALA A 48 -3.09 3.95 16.11
CA ALA A 48 -3.33 2.86 17.05
C ALA A 48 -2.63 3.09 18.39
N LEU A 49 -1.35 3.48 18.36
CA LEU A 49 -0.57 3.78 19.56
C LEU A 49 -1.15 4.97 20.35
N THR A 50 -1.54 6.04 19.65
CA THR A 50 -2.15 7.21 20.29
C THR A 50 -3.51 6.87 20.90
N MET A 51 -4.33 6.09 20.20
CA MET A 51 -5.61 5.63 20.77
C MET A 51 -5.39 4.81 22.03
N ARG A 52 -4.45 3.87 22.02
CA ARG A 52 -4.22 2.98 23.16
C ARG A 52 -3.67 3.69 24.39
N TYR A 53 -2.59 4.46 24.22
CA TYR A 53 -1.85 4.99 25.35
C TYR A 53 -2.24 6.42 25.72
N ARG A 54 -2.95 7.14 24.84
CA ARG A 54 -3.33 8.54 25.07
C ARG A 54 -4.84 8.77 24.98
N ASP A 55 -5.63 7.73 24.73
CA ASP A 55 -7.09 7.78 24.56
C ASP A 55 -7.53 8.92 23.62
N ARG A 56 -6.77 9.09 22.54
CA ARG A 56 -6.97 10.20 21.59
C ARG A 56 -6.96 9.70 20.17
N ARG A 57 -7.99 10.09 19.42
CA ARG A 57 -8.05 9.90 17.97
C ARG A 57 -7.29 11.02 17.26
N LEU A 58 -6.44 10.67 16.30
CA LEU A 58 -5.80 11.65 15.43
C LEU A 58 -6.73 12.01 14.28
N ILE A 59 -6.57 13.23 13.78
CA ILE A 59 -7.14 13.65 12.50
C ILE A 59 -6.12 13.25 11.45
N LEU A 60 -6.37 12.15 10.76
CA LEU A 60 -5.50 11.68 9.69
C LEU A 60 -5.79 12.47 8.41
N PRO A 61 -4.76 12.78 7.60
CA PRO A 61 -4.97 13.37 6.29
C PRO A 61 -5.77 12.41 5.39
N ALA A 62 -6.47 12.98 4.41
CA ALA A 62 -7.22 12.17 3.45
C ALA A 62 -6.29 11.18 2.71
N VAL A 63 -6.75 9.93 2.61
CA VAL A 63 -6.02 8.83 1.98
C VAL A 63 -6.09 8.91 0.46
N VAL A 64 -7.28 9.20 -0.07
CA VAL A 64 -7.48 9.57 -1.47
C VAL A 64 -7.65 11.08 -1.52
N THR A 65 -6.75 11.78 -2.22
CA THR A 65 -6.61 13.24 -2.09
C THR A 65 -6.12 13.90 -3.37
N LEU A 66 -6.33 15.22 -3.46
CA LEU A 66 -5.75 16.12 -4.45
C LEU A 66 -4.51 16.85 -3.91
N GLU A 67 -4.08 16.53 -2.69
CA GLU A 67 -2.87 17.11 -2.10
C GLU A 67 -1.66 16.84 -3.00
N PRO A 68 -0.86 17.88 -3.34
CA PRO A 68 0.36 17.70 -4.10
C PRO A 68 1.29 16.73 -3.38
N ASN A 69 1.91 15.82 -4.13
CA ASN A 69 2.88 14.85 -3.61
C ASN A 69 2.34 13.80 -2.64
N ALA A 70 1.02 13.64 -2.52
CA ALA A 70 0.45 12.60 -1.66
C ALA A 70 0.97 11.19 -2.04
N ILE A 71 1.12 10.92 -3.33
CA ILE A 71 1.58 9.65 -3.92
C ILE A 71 3.02 9.24 -3.55
N GLN A 72 3.84 10.20 -3.09
CA GLN A 72 5.24 10.00 -2.65
C GLN A 72 5.49 10.53 -1.23
N SER A 73 4.45 10.93 -0.50
CA SER A 73 4.58 11.60 0.81
C SER A 73 5.32 10.81 1.89
N GLY A 74 5.38 9.47 1.78
CA GLY A 74 6.14 8.60 2.68
C GLY A 74 7.64 8.50 2.34
N ARG A 75 8.11 9.21 1.32
CA ARG A 75 9.48 9.17 0.81
C ARG A 75 10.18 10.48 1.14
N ILE A 76 11.46 10.39 1.52
CA ILE A 76 12.27 11.55 1.88
C ILE A 76 12.61 12.30 0.59
N GLU A 77 11.73 13.21 0.18
CA GLU A 77 12.03 14.22 -0.84
C GLU A 77 11.73 15.61 -0.29
N THR A 78 12.72 16.48 -0.37
CA THR A 78 12.53 17.90 -0.11
C THR A 78 11.81 18.50 -1.31
N VAL A 79 10.51 18.74 -1.17
CA VAL A 79 9.77 19.52 -2.17
C VAL A 79 10.43 20.91 -2.23
N PRO A 80 10.90 21.36 -3.40
CA PRO A 80 11.48 22.69 -3.53
C PRO A 80 10.49 23.73 -2.98
N PRO A 81 10.93 24.64 -2.10
CA PRO A 81 10.03 25.64 -1.56
C PRO A 81 9.51 26.51 -2.70
N ALA A 82 8.18 26.68 -2.76
CA ALA A 82 7.60 27.74 -3.59
C ALA A 82 8.10 29.11 -3.08
N ASP A 83 8.20 30.09 -3.96
CA ASP A 83 8.55 31.47 -3.57
C ASP A 83 7.62 31.94 -2.44
N ALA A 84 8.20 32.22 -1.28
CA ALA A 84 7.49 32.61 -0.07
C ALA A 84 6.77 33.96 -0.23
N ASN A 85 7.13 34.76 -1.24
CA ASN A 85 6.52 36.04 -1.54
C ASN A 85 5.17 35.92 -2.26
N LEU A 86 4.82 34.73 -2.76
CA LEU A 86 3.54 34.50 -3.43
C LEU A 86 2.40 34.29 -2.42
N PRO A 87 1.16 34.69 -2.75
CA PRO A 87 -0.02 34.32 -1.97
C PRO A 87 -0.14 32.80 -1.79
N LEU A 88 -0.68 32.34 -0.65
CA LEU A 88 -0.77 30.90 -0.32
C LEU A 88 -1.48 30.09 -1.42
N GLN A 89 -2.53 30.65 -2.03
CA GLN A 89 -3.25 30.00 -3.12
C GLN A 89 -2.38 29.83 -4.36
N ALA A 90 -1.54 30.82 -4.68
CA ALA A 90 -0.60 30.74 -5.80
C ALA A 90 0.53 29.74 -5.53
N GLN A 91 1.07 29.72 -4.30
CA GLN A 91 2.04 28.70 -3.89
C GLN A 91 1.47 27.29 -4.04
N TRP A 92 0.23 27.08 -3.57
CA TRP A 92 -0.46 25.79 -3.70
C TRP A 92 -0.69 25.41 -5.16
N ALA A 93 -1.20 26.34 -6.00
CA ALA A 93 -1.44 26.08 -7.41
C ALA A 93 -0.15 25.72 -8.17
N ILE A 94 0.93 26.45 -7.93
CA ILE A 94 2.25 26.18 -8.54
C ILE A 94 2.76 24.80 -8.13
N ARG A 95 2.72 24.47 -6.84
CA ARG A 95 3.13 23.14 -6.35
C ARG A 95 2.29 22.03 -6.97
N THR A 96 0.98 22.23 -7.05
CA THR A 96 0.04 21.28 -7.65
C THR A 96 0.34 21.04 -9.13
N MET A 97 0.49 22.12 -9.91
CA MET A 97 0.79 22.04 -11.34
C MET A 97 2.17 21.43 -11.60
N ALA A 98 3.19 21.85 -10.85
CA ALA A 98 4.54 21.29 -10.98
C ALA A 98 4.55 19.79 -10.66
N HIS A 99 3.85 19.36 -9.62
CA HIS A 99 3.80 17.97 -9.24
C HIS A 99 3.02 17.10 -10.24
N ILE A 100 1.82 17.53 -10.63
CA ILE A 100 1.02 16.80 -11.64
C ILE A 100 1.76 16.78 -12.97
N GLY A 101 2.34 17.91 -13.39
CA GLY A 101 3.16 18.01 -14.59
C GLY A 101 4.35 17.05 -14.54
N GLY A 102 5.05 16.97 -13.41
CA GLY A 102 6.14 16.03 -13.19
C GLY A 102 5.72 14.57 -13.25
N ILE A 103 4.57 14.19 -12.66
CA ILE A 103 4.05 12.82 -12.78
C ILE A 103 3.72 12.49 -14.24
N VAL A 104 3.00 13.38 -14.91
CA VAL A 104 2.62 13.19 -16.32
C VAL A 104 3.87 13.06 -17.18
N ASP A 105 4.84 13.95 -17.00
CA ASP A 105 6.12 13.92 -17.71
C ASP A 105 6.87 12.61 -17.44
N VAL A 106 7.01 12.18 -16.17
CA VAL A 106 7.66 10.90 -15.82
C VAL A 106 6.92 9.72 -16.45
N MET A 107 5.60 9.70 -16.45
CA MET A 107 4.84 8.58 -17.03
C MET A 107 4.93 8.55 -18.55
N LEU A 108 5.10 9.71 -19.20
CA LEU A 108 5.19 9.86 -20.65
C LEU A 108 6.63 9.88 -21.21
N ASP A 109 7.65 10.17 -20.40
CA ASP A 109 9.07 10.23 -20.83
C ASP A 109 9.51 8.84 -21.31
N ALA A 110 9.98 8.74 -22.54
CA ALA A 110 10.45 7.48 -23.12
C ALA A 110 11.70 6.92 -22.41
N ARG A 111 12.46 7.75 -21.67
CA ARG A 111 13.63 7.28 -20.94
C ARG A 111 13.20 6.40 -19.77
N HIS A 112 13.73 5.19 -19.76
CA HIS A 112 13.53 4.26 -18.67
C HIS A 112 14.22 4.78 -17.41
N VAL A 113 13.45 5.02 -16.36
CA VAL A 113 13.99 5.31 -15.03
C VAL A 113 14.12 3.97 -14.29
N PRO A 114 15.34 3.51 -13.97
CA PRO A 114 15.51 2.27 -13.24
C PRO A 114 14.88 2.40 -11.86
N MET A 115 14.03 1.45 -11.51
CA MET A 115 13.40 1.44 -10.20
C MET A 115 14.36 0.93 -9.14
N ILE A 116 14.23 1.46 -7.93
CA ILE A 116 14.92 0.89 -6.77
C ILE A 116 14.38 -0.52 -6.55
N SER A 117 15.26 -1.50 -6.64
CA SER A 117 14.90 -2.90 -6.48
C SER A 117 14.49 -3.22 -5.03
N ALA A 118 13.42 -4.00 -4.89
CA ALA A 118 12.97 -4.57 -3.62
C ALA A 118 13.54 -5.99 -3.37
N ASP A 119 14.53 -6.43 -4.16
CA ASP A 119 15.07 -7.81 -4.11
C ASP A 119 15.58 -8.18 -2.71
N GLY A 120 16.19 -7.24 -1.99
CA GLY A 120 16.65 -7.48 -0.62
C GLY A 120 15.51 -7.80 0.36
N TRP A 121 14.36 -7.12 0.18
CA TRP A 121 13.17 -7.33 0.99
C TRP A 121 12.53 -8.68 0.69
N ALA A 122 12.30 -8.97 -0.61
CA ALA A 122 11.78 -10.25 -1.08
C ALA A 122 12.69 -11.43 -0.65
N ALA A 123 14.00 -11.30 -0.81
CA ALA A 123 14.96 -12.32 -0.37
C ALA A 123 14.92 -12.56 1.15
N GLY A 124 14.70 -11.51 1.95
CA GLY A 124 14.50 -11.63 3.40
C GLY A 124 13.28 -12.48 3.76
N PHE A 125 12.16 -12.27 3.05
CA PHE A 125 10.96 -13.08 3.21
C PHE A 125 11.09 -14.48 2.64
N GLN A 126 11.85 -14.67 1.56
CA GLN A 126 12.16 -16.00 1.03
C GLN A 126 12.96 -16.84 2.02
N ARG A 127 13.97 -16.26 2.68
CA ARG A 127 14.71 -16.95 3.75
C ARG A 127 13.79 -17.36 4.90
N PHE A 128 12.87 -16.50 5.29
CA PHE A 128 11.90 -16.81 6.34
C PHE A 128 10.89 -17.89 5.91
N ALA A 129 10.41 -17.87 4.67
CA ALA A 129 9.54 -18.91 4.12
C ALA A 129 10.24 -20.28 4.12
N SER A 130 11.51 -20.34 3.67
CA SER A 130 12.33 -21.55 3.75
C SER A 130 12.48 -22.03 5.19
N PHE A 131 12.77 -21.12 6.14
CA PHE A 131 12.83 -21.47 7.57
C PHE A 131 11.53 -22.11 8.08
N LEU A 132 10.36 -21.56 7.72
CA LEU A 132 9.07 -22.12 8.14
C LEU A 132 8.79 -23.49 7.53
N ARG A 133 9.21 -23.72 6.28
CA ARG A 133 9.11 -25.01 5.60
C ARG A 133 10.00 -26.06 6.28
N ASP A 134 11.24 -25.69 6.57
CA ASP A 134 12.25 -26.61 7.11
C ASP A 134 12.05 -26.84 8.63
N ASN A 135 11.24 -26.01 9.29
CA ASN A 135 10.89 -26.10 10.72
C ASN A 135 9.36 -26.13 10.92
N PRO A 136 8.68 -27.22 10.48
CA PRO A 136 7.24 -27.31 10.54
C PRO A 136 6.74 -27.22 11.97
N THR A 137 5.66 -26.45 12.16
CA THR A 137 5.04 -26.25 13.47
C THR A 137 3.53 -26.24 13.35
N ALA A 138 2.83 -26.40 14.47
CA ALA A 138 1.38 -26.24 14.52
C ALA A 138 0.97 -24.85 14.01
N ARG A 139 -0.24 -24.76 13.46
CA ARG A 139 -0.81 -23.54 12.85
C ARG A 139 -0.66 -22.30 13.73
N GLU A 140 -0.93 -22.44 15.02
CA GLU A 140 -0.82 -21.34 16.00
C GLU A 140 0.61 -20.82 16.14
N MET A 141 1.60 -21.71 16.26
CA MET A 141 3.00 -21.33 16.33
C MET A 141 3.48 -20.68 15.03
N LYS A 142 3.02 -21.16 13.87
CA LYS A 142 3.31 -20.54 12.57
C LYS A 142 2.78 -19.11 12.52
N ARG A 143 1.55 -18.87 12.99
CA ARG A 143 0.94 -17.54 13.08
C ARG A 143 1.74 -16.60 13.98
N ARG A 144 2.16 -17.06 15.17
CA ARG A 144 3.03 -16.29 16.08
C ARG A 144 4.38 -15.94 15.44
N ARG A 145 5.02 -16.88 14.75
CA ARG A 145 6.29 -16.63 14.03
C ARG A 145 6.12 -15.62 12.92
N THR A 146 5.04 -15.72 12.12
CA THR A 146 4.74 -14.71 11.10
C THR A 146 4.50 -13.34 11.72
N HIS A 147 3.76 -13.27 12.82
CA HIS A 147 3.52 -12.02 13.55
C HIS A 147 4.83 -11.38 14.02
N ALA A 148 5.72 -12.15 14.66
CA ALA A 148 7.03 -11.66 15.07
C ALA A 148 7.88 -11.17 13.89
N LYS A 149 7.88 -11.90 12.76
CA LYS A 149 8.57 -11.46 11.54
C LYS A 149 7.98 -10.17 10.98
N PHE A 150 6.66 -10.02 11.02
CA PHE A 150 5.96 -8.81 10.58
C PHE A 150 6.32 -7.61 11.44
N ILE A 151 6.29 -7.75 12.77
CA ILE A 151 6.71 -6.70 13.70
C ILE A 151 8.17 -6.29 13.45
N ALA A 152 9.06 -7.26 13.25
CA ALA A 152 10.46 -6.98 12.91
C ALA A 152 10.62 -6.23 11.58
N ASP A 153 9.73 -6.46 10.60
CA ASP A 153 9.76 -5.78 9.30
C ASP A 153 9.36 -4.31 9.40
N ILE A 154 8.35 -3.99 10.23
CA ILE A 154 7.85 -2.62 10.42
C ILE A 154 8.51 -1.87 11.58
N MET A 155 9.51 -2.47 12.24
CA MET A 155 10.11 -1.93 13.46
C MET A 155 10.67 -0.51 13.30
N PRO A 156 11.35 -0.14 12.19
CA PRO A 156 11.86 1.21 12.02
C PRO A 156 10.74 2.26 12.06
N GLU A 157 9.68 2.07 11.28
CA GLU A 157 8.52 2.97 11.28
C GLU A 157 7.80 2.93 12.64
N LEU A 158 7.67 1.75 13.24
CA LEU A 158 7.04 1.58 14.54
C LEU A 158 7.70 2.42 15.63
N MET A 159 9.04 2.41 15.71
CA MET A 159 9.78 3.19 16.70
C MET A 159 9.69 4.69 16.46
N GLU A 160 9.76 5.13 15.20
CA GLU A 160 9.60 6.55 14.86
C GLU A 160 8.20 7.07 15.22
N GLU A 161 7.16 6.29 14.91
CA GLU A 161 5.78 6.68 15.18
C GLU A 161 5.39 6.54 16.66
N ALA A 162 5.97 5.59 17.37
CA ALA A 162 5.88 5.49 18.83
C ALA A 162 6.43 6.75 19.50
N ALA A 163 7.63 7.20 19.11
CA ALA A 163 8.21 8.42 19.64
C ALA A 163 7.34 9.66 19.35
N ARG A 164 6.76 9.76 18.14
CA ARG A 164 5.84 10.85 17.77
C ARG A 164 4.51 10.81 18.53
N ALA A 165 4.03 9.63 18.90
CA ALA A 165 2.87 9.43 19.76
C ALA A 165 3.20 9.63 21.26
N GLY A 166 4.48 9.89 21.59
CA GLY A 166 4.96 10.04 22.95
C GLY A 166 4.97 8.74 23.75
N VAL A 167 4.98 7.57 23.10
CA VAL A 167 4.99 6.24 23.72
C VAL A 167 6.35 5.98 24.37
N THR A 168 6.32 5.52 25.62
CA THR A 168 7.52 5.18 26.39
C THR A 168 8.04 3.78 26.05
N PRO A 169 9.31 3.45 26.38
CA PRO A 169 9.85 2.10 26.15
C PRO A 169 9.06 0.97 26.86
N ASP A 170 8.53 1.23 28.06
CA ASP A 170 7.74 0.26 28.81
C ASP A 170 6.38 0.02 28.14
N GLU A 171 5.70 1.09 27.71
CA GLU A 171 4.48 0.99 26.90
C GLU A 171 4.73 0.28 25.56
N MET A 172 5.88 0.51 24.92
CA MET A 172 6.23 -0.17 23.68
C MET A 172 6.46 -1.67 23.88
N THR A 173 7.06 -2.05 25.02
CA THR A 173 7.24 -3.45 25.41
C THR A 173 5.90 -4.12 25.70
N ASP A 174 5.04 -3.46 26.48
CA ASP A 174 3.67 -3.88 26.73
C ASP A 174 2.88 -4.07 25.42
N TRP A 175 2.92 -3.08 24.52
CA TRP A 175 2.26 -3.16 23.22
C TRP A 175 2.71 -4.38 22.44
N THR A 176 4.02 -4.59 22.34
CA THR A 176 4.61 -5.67 21.56
C THR A 176 4.14 -7.03 22.06
N LEU A 177 4.13 -7.21 23.38
CA LEU A 177 3.81 -8.49 24.03
C LEU A 177 2.30 -8.77 24.12
N ASN A 178 1.49 -7.73 24.38
CA ASN A 178 0.10 -7.89 24.81
C ASN A 178 -0.95 -7.37 23.81
N HIS A 179 -0.60 -6.38 22.99
CA HIS A 179 -1.62 -5.62 22.23
C HIS A 179 -1.40 -5.57 20.72
N SER A 180 -0.19 -5.87 20.25
CA SER A 180 0.20 -5.73 18.85
C SER A 180 -0.70 -6.52 17.89
N GLU A 181 -1.18 -7.70 18.29
CA GLU A 181 -2.08 -8.50 17.47
C GLU A 181 -3.45 -7.85 17.27
N GLU A 182 -4.04 -7.35 18.34
CA GLU A 182 -5.36 -6.70 18.36
C GLU A 182 -5.32 -5.40 17.56
N ASP A 183 -4.35 -4.54 17.85
CA ASP A 183 -4.22 -3.24 17.20
C ASP A 183 -3.95 -3.37 15.72
N LEU A 184 -3.02 -4.25 15.31
CA LEU A 184 -2.76 -4.48 13.89
C LEU A 184 -4.00 -5.02 13.18
N ARG A 185 -4.83 -5.84 13.83
CA ARG A 185 -6.09 -6.32 13.25
C ARG A 185 -7.10 -5.21 12.95
N SER A 186 -7.03 -4.10 13.69
CA SER A 186 -7.92 -2.95 13.53
C SER A 186 -7.48 -1.99 12.42
N MET A 187 -6.25 -2.13 11.93
CA MET A 187 -5.70 -1.29 10.86
C MET A 187 -6.22 -1.78 9.50
N ALA A 188 -6.70 -0.85 8.68
CA ALA A 188 -7.36 -1.14 7.42
C ALA A 188 -6.39 -1.68 6.37
N ALA A 189 -5.24 -1.02 6.21
CA ALA A 189 -4.22 -1.43 5.25
C ALA A 189 -3.22 -2.42 5.88
N LEU A 190 -2.61 -2.04 7.00
CA LEU A 190 -1.51 -2.80 7.60
C LEU A 190 -1.99 -4.12 8.19
N GLY A 191 -3.19 -4.16 8.76
CA GLY A 191 -3.84 -5.38 9.23
C GLY A 191 -4.12 -6.36 8.10
N LEU A 192 -4.64 -5.85 6.98
CA LEU A 192 -4.89 -6.65 5.78
C LEU A 192 -3.58 -7.18 5.19
N PHE A 193 -2.54 -6.34 5.11
CA PHE A 193 -1.20 -6.74 4.65
C PHE A 193 -0.65 -7.91 5.49
N ARG A 194 -0.75 -7.81 6.82
CA ARG A 194 -0.36 -8.88 7.74
C ARG A 194 -1.11 -10.20 7.47
N GLU A 195 -2.42 -10.12 7.26
CA GLU A 195 -3.26 -11.31 7.03
C GLU A 195 -2.94 -12.00 5.69
N ILE A 196 -2.71 -11.24 4.63
CA ILE A 196 -2.28 -11.81 3.34
C ILE A 196 -0.88 -12.40 3.46
N LEU A 197 0.03 -11.71 4.15
CA LEU A 197 1.38 -12.20 4.37
C LEU A 197 1.38 -13.54 5.13
N HIS A 198 0.56 -13.68 6.16
CA HIS A 198 0.38 -14.96 6.85
C HIS A 198 -0.20 -16.05 5.96
N GLU A 199 -1.16 -15.74 5.11
CA GLU A 199 -1.71 -16.68 4.13
C GLU A 199 -0.65 -17.16 3.14
N LYS A 200 0.10 -16.24 2.50
CA LYS A 200 1.17 -16.61 1.57
C LYS A 200 2.24 -17.44 2.28
N LEU A 201 2.74 -17.00 3.44
CA LEU A 201 3.73 -17.77 4.22
C LEU A 201 3.19 -19.11 4.74
N SER A 202 1.87 -19.30 4.73
CA SER A 202 1.25 -20.58 5.05
C SER A 202 1.49 -21.64 3.96
N ASP A 203 1.70 -21.24 2.72
CA ASP A 203 2.09 -22.11 1.62
C ASP A 203 3.58 -22.52 1.72
N GLY A 204 3.82 -23.83 1.84
CA GLY A 204 5.17 -24.40 1.92
C GLY A 204 5.95 -24.36 0.60
N ASN A 205 5.27 -24.11 -0.52
CA ASN A 205 5.86 -24.00 -1.86
C ASN A 205 6.05 -22.55 -2.32
N LEU A 206 5.75 -21.58 -1.45
CA LEU A 206 5.84 -20.16 -1.77
C LEU A 206 7.23 -19.79 -2.29
N ARG A 207 7.22 -19.10 -3.44
CA ARG A 207 8.37 -18.39 -3.97
C ARG A 207 8.01 -16.91 -4.06
N TRP A 208 8.84 -16.07 -3.47
CA TRP A 208 8.72 -14.62 -3.55
C TRP A 208 9.39 -14.12 -4.82
N GLU A 209 8.64 -13.36 -5.60
CA GLU A 209 9.16 -12.54 -6.68
C GLU A 209 9.51 -11.14 -6.17
N GLY A 210 10.39 -10.42 -6.90
CA GLY A 210 10.90 -9.12 -6.44
C GLY A 210 9.82 -8.09 -6.14
N ASN A 211 8.70 -8.11 -6.87
CA ASN A 211 7.60 -7.14 -6.70
C ASN A 211 6.45 -7.63 -5.80
N ASP A 212 6.40 -8.90 -5.42
CA ASP A 212 5.27 -9.48 -4.68
C ASP A 212 4.89 -8.66 -3.43
N LEU A 213 5.88 -8.33 -2.60
CA LEU A 213 5.65 -7.59 -1.35
C LEU A 213 5.24 -6.15 -1.60
N VAL A 214 5.78 -5.54 -2.66
CA VAL A 214 5.44 -4.18 -3.08
C VAL A 214 3.98 -4.16 -3.54
N ASP A 215 3.60 -5.06 -4.45
CA ASP A 215 2.24 -5.17 -4.96
C ASP A 215 1.24 -5.45 -3.83
N MET A 216 1.58 -6.35 -2.91
CA MET A 216 0.78 -6.58 -1.71
C MET A 216 0.60 -5.30 -0.87
N MET A 217 1.66 -4.54 -0.61
CA MET A 217 1.58 -3.31 0.18
C MET A 217 0.68 -2.26 -0.51
N TYR A 218 0.81 -2.07 -1.82
CA TYR A 218 -0.04 -1.13 -2.56
C TYR A 218 -1.50 -1.59 -2.65
N LEU A 219 -1.74 -2.87 -2.94
CA LEU A 219 -3.09 -3.38 -3.10
C LEU A 219 -3.84 -3.46 -1.77
N THR A 220 -3.16 -3.75 -0.66
CA THR A 220 -3.77 -3.70 0.68
C THR A 220 -4.03 -2.27 1.15
N ALA A 221 -3.16 -1.31 0.81
CA ALA A 221 -3.45 0.10 1.02
C ALA A 221 -4.69 0.55 0.23
N ALA A 222 -4.80 0.17 -1.05
CA ALA A 222 -6.00 0.46 -1.83
C ALA A 222 -7.24 -0.23 -1.23
N ALA A 223 -7.14 -1.51 -0.85
CA ALA A 223 -8.26 -2.27 -0.32
C ALA A 223 -8.67 -1.85 1.10
N GLY A 224 -7.79 -1.18 1.85
CA GLY A 224 -8.15 -0.62 3.15
C GLY A 224 -9.00 0.65 3.05
N TYR A 225 -8.93 1.37 1.92
CA TYR A 225 -9.42 2.75 1.85
C TYR A 225 -10.25 3.11 0.60
N CYS A 226 -10.35 2.24 -0.39
CA CYS A 226 -11.15 2.45 -1.60
C CYS A 226 -12.31 1.45 -1.66
N ASP A 227 -13.47 1.86 -2.15
CA ASP A 227 -14.64 0.98 -2.29
C ASP A 227 -14.44 -0.14 -3.31
N HIS A 228 -13.63 0.14 -4.34
CA HIS A 228 -13.31 -0.78 -5.42
C HIS A 228 -11.80 -0.85 -5.66
N VAL A 229 -11.30 -2.07 -5.74
CA VAL A 229 -9.92 -2.37 -6.12
C VAL A 229 -9.94 -3.38 -7.24
N VAL A 230 -9.20 -3.06 -8.29
CA VAL A 230 -9.01 -3.90 -9.47
C VAL A 230 -7.58 -4.41 -9.44
N GLY A 231 -7.41 -5.72 -9.63
CA GLY A 231 -6.09 -6.33 -9.70
C GLY A 231 -6.16 -7.74 -10.25
N GLU A 232 -5.00 -8.38 -10.34
CA GLU A 232 -4.90 -9.76 -10.79
C GLU A 232 -5.69 -10.71 -9.90
N ARG A 233 -6.19 -11.80 -10.51
CA ARG A 233 -7.05 -12.78 -9.84
C ARG A 233 -6.41 -13.39 -8.59
N VAL A 234 -5.11 -13.63 -8.61
CA VAL A 234 -4.43 -14.24 -7.45
C VAL A 234 -4.39 -13.25 -6.28
N HIS A 235 -3.95 -12.02 -6.53
CA HIS A 235 -3.84 -10.98 -5.50
C HIS A 235 -5.20 -10.61 -4.89
N THR A 236 -6.21 -10.41 -5.73
CA THR A 236 -7.58 -10.08 -5.30
C THR A 236 -8.23 -11.21 -4.50
N SER A 237 -7.93 -12.48 -4.81
CA SER A 237 -8.37 -13.63 -4.01
C SER A 237 -7.80 -13.58 -2.59
N HIS A 238 -6.50 -13.28 -2.43
CA HIS A 238 -5.89 -13.14 -1.13
C HIS A 238 -6.46 -11.98 -0.33
N ILE A 239 -6.74 -10.83 -0.98
CA ILE A 239 -7.38 -9.68 -0.35
C ILE A 239 -8.76 -10.05 0.18
N ALA A 240 -9.60 -10.69 -0.64
CA ALA A 240 -10.93 -11.13 -0.23
C ALA A 240 -10.87 -12.11 0.96
N ASN A 241 -9.88 -13.02 0.97
CA ASN A 241 -9.65 -13.93 2.09
C ASN A 241 -9.23 -13.19 3.36
N GLY A 242 -8.32 -12.22 3.24
CA GLY A 242 -7.84 -11.40 4.35
C GLY A 242 -8.95 -10.55 4.98
N LEU A 243 -9.73 -9.85 4.16
CA LEU A 243 -10.86 -9.04 4.61
C LEU A 243 -11.89 -9.88 5.39
N ARG A 244 -12.20 -11.10 4.92
CA ARG A 244 -13.09 -12.02 5.64
C ARG A 244 -12.55 -12.42 7.01
N ARG A 245 -11.24 -12.60 7.17
CA ARG A 245 -10.61 -12.92 8.47
C ARG A 245 -10.63 -11.74 9.45
N LEU A 246 -10.50 -10.53 8.94
CA LEU A 246 -10.53 -9.31 9.77
C LEU A 246 -11.95 -8.90 10.17
N VAL A 247 -12.99 -9.50 9.57
CA VAL A 247 -14.40 -9.10 9.75
C VAL A 247 -14.61 -7.62 9.35
N LEU A 248 -13.72 -7.07 8.52
CA LEU A 248 -13.81 -5.72 7.96
C LEU A 248 -14.74 -5.69 6.73
N TRP A 249 -15.66 -6.64 6.61
CA TRP A 249 -16.51 -6.81 5.43
C TRP A 249 -17.83 -6.07 5.64
N PRO A 250 -18.03 -4.85 5.11
CA PRO A 250 -19.21 -4.04 5.43
C PRO A 250 -20.43 -4.39 4.56
N GLY A 251 -20.37 -5.42 3.72
CA GLY A 251 -21.43 -5.76 2.76
C GLY A 251 -21.43 -4.93 1.46
N TRP A 252 -20.68 -3.82 1.39
CA TRP A 252 -20.59 -2.92 0.22
C TRP A 252 -19.27 -3.00 -0.56
N PHE A 253 -18.33 -3.85 -0.12
CA PHE A 253 -17.00 -3.95 -0.71
C PHE A 253 -17.02 -4.89 -1.93
N THR A 254 -16.93 -4.34 -3.14
CA THR A 254 -16.88 -5.13 -4.38
C THR A 254 -15.44 -5.21 -4.87
N VAL A 255 -14.81 -6.38 -4.69
CA VAL A 255 -13.57 -6.73 -5.39
C VAL A 255 -13.94 -7.03 -6.84
N LEU A 256 -13.59 -6.13 -7.75
CA LEU A 256 -13.91 -6.30 -9.17
C LEU A 256 -12.76 -7.04 -9.84
N TRP A 257 -13.08 -8.18 -10.44
CA TRP A 257 -12.14 -8.91 -11.28
C TRP A 257 -12.03 -8.20 -12.62
N VAL A 258 -10.88 -7.60 -12.92
CA VAL A 258 -10.54 -7.24 -14.30
C VAL A 258 -9.24 -7.95 -14.64
N VAL A 259 -9.35 -8.93 -15.52
CA VAL A 259 -8.19 -9.47 -16.22
C VAL A 259 -7.80 -8.40 -17.24
N LEU A 260 -6.81 -7.57 -16.93
CA LEU A 260 -6.15 -6.76 -17.94
C LEU A 260 -5.28 -7.71 -18.79
N ALA A 261 -5.93 -8.56 -19.58
CA ALA A 261 -5.28 -9.37 -20.59
C ALA A 261 -4.77 -8.44 -21.69
N GLY A 262 -3.47 -8.18 -21.69
CA GLY A 262 -2.79 -7.77 -22.90
C GLY A 262 -2.89 -8.90 -23.92
N GLN A 263 -3.74 -8.69 -24.94
CA GLN A 263 -3.92 -9.51 -26.16
C GLN A 263 -4.69 -10.83 -26.02
N ALA A 264 -5.98 -10.80 -26.37
CA ALA A 264 -6.54 -11.37 -27.61
C ALA A 264 -8.04 -11.69 -27.44
N GLY A 265 -8.90 -10.87 -28.06
CA GLY A 265 -10.11 -11.36 -28.73
C GLY A 265 -11.28 -11.95 -27.94
N GLU A 266 -11.44 -11.73 -26.64
CA GLU A 266 -12.68 -12.11 -25.93
C GLU A 266 -13.49 -10.89 -25.50
N THR A 267 -14.69 -10.80 -26.04
CA THR A 267 -15.71 -9.80 -25.73
C THR A 267 -16.24 -10.06 -24.33
N VAL A 268 -16.06 -9.08 -23.43
CA VAL A 268 -16.77 -9.06 -22.15
C VAL A 268 -18.23 -8.70 -22.43
N SER A 269 -19.13 -9.61 -22.11
CA SER A 269 -20.57 -9.43 -22.15
C SER A 269 -21.00 -8.37 -21.12
N ASP A 270 -21.56 -7.28 -21.65
CA ASP A 270 -22.57 -6.35 -21.10
C ASP A 270 -22.66 -6.15 -19.57
N PRO A 271 -22.20 -5.01 -19.02
CA PRO A 271 -22.49 -4.60 -17.65
C PRO A 271 -23.82 -3.82 -17.64
N ALA A 272 -24.94 -4.52 -17.75
CA ALA A 272 -26.25 -3.93 -17.48
C ALA A 272 -26.50 -3.91 -15.96
N VAL A 273 -26.89 -2.72 -15.48
CA VAL A 273 -27.47 -2.39 -14.16
C VAL A 273 -26.47 -2.04 -13.04
N TRP A 274 -26.09 -0.75 -13.01
CA TRP A 274 -25.74 -0.05 -11.77
C TRP A 274 -26.61 1.21 -11.70
N GLY A 275 -27.66 1.16 -10.88
CA GLY A 275 -28.45 2.31 -10.47
C GLY A 275 -27.88 2.89 -9.17
N CYS A 276 -27.91 4.21 -9.06
CA CYS A 276 -27.42 5.06 -7.98
C CYS A 276 -27.77 4.59 -6.55
#